data_AF-A0A3P9JQ93-F1
#
_entry.id   AF-A0A3P9JQ93-F1
#
_cell.length_a   1.000
_cell.length_b   1.000
_cell.length_c   1.000
_cell.angle_alpha   90.00
_cell.angle_beta   90.00
_cell.angle_gamma   90.00
#
_symmetry.space_group_name_H-M   'P 1'
#
loop_
_entity.id
_entity.type
_entity.pdbx_description
1 polymer ?
#
loop_
_entity_poly.entity_id
_entity_poly.type
_entity_poly.pdbx_seq_one_letter_code
_entity_poly.pdbx_strand_id
1 'polypeptide(L)'
;MLWLAWLYLLYLQSGALGFGVNLFPGDSFNHQTITERALLNVTAQVCRALALAEGRDFTFPAQPFTAKSIAKACDAPKSYKFFLPNILFIQSMNAATDLRRLLDARYHCDDELFIEGQKLITDGLLAVKAANKRQNYLTARFNLGGILHTLQDFYSHSNWVELGNKFPNINMIRKNANIGNIAAKTTATCRSCNGDDCNNNILEDIIAGNILTSGYFVVWPLSGNKPKGKKKKKIY
;
A
#
# COMPACT_ATOMS: atom_id res chain seq x y z
N MET A 1 -18.86 16.10 27.20
CA MET A 1 -18.95 14.75 26.61
C MET A 1 -18.33 14.65 25.22
N LEU A 2 -18.41 15.68 24.36
CA LEU A 2 -17.71 15.70 23.05
C LEU A 2 -16.17 15.70 23.14
N TRP A 3 -15.58 16.29 24.18
CA TRP A 3 -14.12 16.39 24.33
C TRP A 3 -13.41 15.05 24.60
N LEU A 4 -14.10 14.07 25.21
CA LEU A 4 -13.55 12.75 25.50
C LEU A 4 -13.41 11.87 24.23
N ALA A 5 -14.32 12.05 23.27
CA ALA A 5 -14.26 11.35 21.97
C ALA A 5 -13.04 11.80 21.13
N TRP A 6 -12.67 13.08 21.19
CA TRP A 6 -11.48 13.61 20.52
C TRP A 6 -10.17 13.13 21.15
N LEU A 7 -10.14 12.96 22.47
CA LEU A 7 -8.99 12.39 23.20
C LEU A 7 -8.76 10.90 22.87
N TYR A 8 -9.83 10.13 22.66
CA TYR A 8 -9.73 8.72 22.25
C TYR A 8 -9.25 8.55 20.80
N LEU A 9 -9.62 9.47 19.91
CA LEU A 9 -9.13 9.51 18.51
C LEU A 9 -7.62 9.85 18.43
N LEU A 10 -7.08 10.57 19.41
CA LEU A 10 -5.64 10.90 19.49
C LEU A 10 -4.79 9.75 20.06
N TYR A 11 -5.40 8.85 20.84
CA TYR A 11 -4.75 7.64 21.40
C TYR A 11 -4.90 6.38 20.53
N LEU A 12 -5.59 6.48 19.38
CA LEU A 12 -5.41 5.53 18.29
C LEU A 12 -4.01 5.74 17.68
N GLN A 13 -2.97 5.30 18.40
CA GLN A 13 -1.80 4.72 17.75
C GLN A 13 -2.31 3.53 16.95
N SER A 14 -2.90 3.81 15.80
CA SER A 14 -3.06 2.82 14.75
C SER A 14 -1.64 2.51 14.28
N GLY A 15 -0.97 1.59 14.99
CA GLY A 15 -0.16 0.63 14.27
C GLY A 15 -1.09 0.13 13.18
N ALA A 16 -0.86 0.57 11.95
CA ALA A 16 -1.58 0.05 10.82
C ALA A 16 -1.35 -1.45 10.88
N LEU A 17 -2.40 -2.21 11.21
CA LEU A 17 -2.35 -3.66 11.11
C LEU A 17 -1.91 -3.92 9.68
N GLY A 18 -0.73 -4.53 9.55
CA GLY A 18 -0.15 -4.83 8.25
C GLY A 18 -1.16 -5.59 7.39
N PHE A 19 -1.07 -5.41 6.08
CA PHE A 19 -1.83 -6.23 5.15
C PHE A 19 -1.56 -7.71 5.49
N GLY A 20 -2.62 -8.44 5.82
CA GLY A 20 -2.53 -9.88 6.02
C GLY A 20 -2.14 -10.53 4.70
N VAL A 21 -0.90 -11.01 4.62
CA VAL A 21 -0.43 -11.82 3.49
C VAL A 21 -1.05 -13.21 3.67
N ASN A 22 -1.94 -13.62 2.78
CA ASN A 22 -2.48 -14.97 2.77
C ASN A 22 -1.32 -15.94 2.46
N LEU A 23 -1.09 -16.91 3.34
CA LEU A 23 0.01 -17.89 3.28
C LEU A 23 -0.33 -19.15 2.45
N PHE A 24 -1.35 -19.10 1.58
CA PHE A 24 -1.77 -20.22 0.74
C PHE A 24 -1.72 -19.83 -0.75
N PRO A 25 -1.33 -20.75 -1.67
CA PRO A 25 -1.24 -20.46 -3.08
C PRO A 25 -2.65 -20.45 -3.69
N GLY A 26 -3.06 -19.28 -4.19
CA GLY A 26 -4.32 -19.07 -4.91
C GLY A 26 -4.56 -17.57 -5.15
N ASP A 27 -4.64 -17.18 -6.42
CA ASP A 27 -4.89 -15.83 -6.98
C ASP A 27 -4.35 -14.64 -6.17
N SER A 28 -3.24 -14.06 -6.61
CA SER A 28 -2.74 -12.80 -6.06
C SER A 28 -3.80 -11.70 -6.21
N PHE A 29 -4.18 -11.05 -5.10
CA PHE A 29 -5.10 -9.91 -5.16
C PHE A 29 -4.46 -8.72 -5.89
N ASN A 30 -5.23 -8.08 -6.77
CA ASN A 30 -4.81 -6.82 -7.37
C ASN A 30 -4.87 -5.65 -6.36
N HIS A 31 -4.24 -4.52 -6.71
CA HIS A 31 -4.17 -3.33 -5.86
C HIS A 31 -5.55 -2.79 -5.47
N GLN A 32 -6.54 -2.87 -6.36
CA GLN A 32 -7.91 -2.44 -6.05
C GLN A 32 -8.55 -3.31 -4.97
N THR A 33 -8.44 -4.65 -5.06
CA THR A 33 -9.00 -5.57 -4.06
C THR A 33 -8.31 -5.40 -2.71
N ILE A 34 -6.98 -5.26 -2.69
CA ILE A 34 -6.23 -4.98 -1.45
C ILE A 34 -6.70 -3.67 -0.82
N THR A 35 -6.86 -2.62 -1.64
CA THR A 35 -7.32 -1.29 -1.20
C THR A 35 -8.71 -1.35 -0.58
N GLU A 36 -9.68 -1.99 -1.25
CA GLU A 36 -11.03 -2.11 -0.72
C GLU A 36 -11.07 -2.88 0.60
N ARG A 37 -10.41 -4.03 0.67
CA ARG A 37 -10.36 -4.82 1.91
C ARG A 37 -9.76 -4.01 3.06
N ALA A 38 -8.69 -3.25 2.81
CA ALA A 38 -8.09 -2.39 3.81
C ALA A 38 -9.05 -1.28 4.28
N LEU A 39 -9.73 -0.61 3.36
CA LEU A 39 -10.70 0.43 3.70
C LEU A 39 -11.87 -0.12 4.52
N LEU A 40 -12.40 -1.29 4.14
CA LEU A 40 -13.49 -1.95 4.86
C LEU A 40 -13.05 -2.42 6.25
N ASN A 41 -11.87 -3.04 6.37
CA ASN A 41 -11.32 -3.49 7.64
C ASN A 41 -11.08 -2.31 8.59
N VAL A 42 -10.44 -1.24 8.13
CA VAL A 42 -10.19 -0.06 8.97
C VAL A 42 -11.50 0.61 9.37
N THR A 43 -12.47 0.72 8.45
CA THR A 43 -13.79 1.29 8.77
C THR A 43 -14.50 0.45 9.84
N ALA A 44 -14.48 -0.88 9.73
CA ALA A 44 -15.05 -1.76 10.75
C ALA A 44 -14.43 -1.54 12.13
N GLN A 45 -13.10 -1.43 12.21
CA GLN A 45 -12.39 -1.17 13.47
C GLN A 45 -12.72 0.22 14.04
N VAL A 46 -12.85 1.24 13.19
CA VAL A 46 -13.27 2.58 13.61
C VAL A 46 -14.70 2.55 14.17
N CYS A 47 -15.63 1.89 13.49
CA CYS A 47 -17.01 1.78 13.97
C CYS A 47 -17.10 1.01 15.29
N ARG A 48 -16.29 -0.05 15.45
CA ARG A 48 -16.15 -0.74 16.75
C ARG A 48 -15.64 0.21 17.83
N ALA A 49 -14.58 0.96 17.56
CA ALA A 49 -14.00 1.88 18.54
C ALA A 49 -15.01 2.97 18.96
N LEU A 50 -15.79 3.50 18.01
CA LEU A 50 -16.83 4.48 18.29
C LEU A 50 -17.98 3.89 19.12
N ALA A 51 -18.49 2.71 18.75
CA ALA A 51 -19.54 2.03 19.51
C ALA A 51 -19.11 1.79 20.98
N LEU A 52 -17.90 1.26 21.18
CA LEU A 52 -17.35 1.01 22.53
C LEU A 52 -17.17 2.31 23.33
N ALA A 53 -16.73 3.40 22.69
CA ALA A 53 -16.61 4.71 23.35
C ALA A 53 -17.97 5.30 23.76
N GLU A 54 -19.05 4.90 23.09
CA GLU A 54 -20.44 5.25 23.41
C GLU A 54 -21.11 4.26 24.39
N GLY A 55 -20.38 3.24 24.87
CA GLY A 55 -20.94 2.21 25.75
C GLY A 55 -21.87 1.22 25.05
N ARG A 56 -21.76 1.10 23.71
CA ARG A 56 -22.52 0.15 22.90
C ARG A 56 -21.64 -1.02 22.48
N ASP A 57 -22.26 -2.19 22.35
CA ASP A 57 -21.62 -3.35 21.74
C ASP A 57 -21.45 -3.17 20.23
N PHE A 58 -20.47 -3.88 19.66
CA PHE A 58 -20.24 -3.92 18.22
C PHE A 58 -20.04 -5.35 17.74
N THR A 59 -20.89 -5.77 16.80
CA THR A 59 -20.79 -7.08 16.15
C THR A 59 -20.22 -6.93 14.75
N PHE A 60 -19.07 -7.55 14.49
CA PHE A 60 -18.52 -7.61 13.15
C PHE A 60 -19.46 -8.39 12.21
N PRO A 61 -19.67 -7.93 10.96
CA PRO A 61 -20.41 -8.72 9.99
C PRO A 61 -19.61 -9.94 9.54
N ALA A 62 -20.27 -10.88 8.85
CA ALA A 62 -19.58 -12.01 8.24
C ALA A 62 -18.56 -11.54 7.19
N GLN A 63 -17.42 -12.23 7.12
CA GLN A 63 -16.39 -12.02 6.09
C GLN A 63 -16.75 -12.79 4.81
N PRO A 64 -16.32 -12.32 3.61
CA PRO A 64 -15.59 -11.09 3.37
C PRO A 64 -16.47 -9.85 3.56
N PHE A 65 -15.91 -8.78 4.12
CA PHE A 65 -16.62 -7.52 4.29
C PHE A 65 -17.05 -6.92 2.95
N THR A 66 -18.22 -6.29 2.95
CA THR A 66 -18.74 -5.43 1.87
C THR A 66 -19.09 -4.05 2.40
N ALA A 67 -19.06 -3.02 1.55
CA ALA A 67 -19.46 -1.66 1.94
C ALA A 67 -20.87 -1.61 2.59
N LYS A 68 -21.82 -2.43 2.09
CA LYS A 68 -23.17 -2.54 2.65
C LYS A 68 -23.17 -3.17 4.04
N SER A 69 -22.44 -4.29 4.21
CA SER A 69 -22.34 -4.96 5.51
C SER A 69 -21.69 -4.09 6.58
N ILE A 70 -20.63 -3.36 6.21
CA ILE A 70 -19.94 -2.42 7.10
C ILE A 70 -20.84 -1.25 7.45
N ALA A 71 -21.50 -0.62 6.47
CA ALA A 71 -22.44 0.48 6.73
C ALA A 71 -23.56 0.06 7.70
N LYS A 72 -24.05 -1.19 7.60
CA LYS A 72 -25.02 -1.75 8.55
C LYS A 72 -24.42 -1.97 9.94
N ALA A 73 -23.23 -2.57 10.03
CA ALA A 73 -22.55 -2.82 11.31
C ALA A 73 -22.18 -1.51 12.03
N CYS A 74 -21.88 -0.46 11.28
CA CYS A 74 -21.65 0.90 11.79
C CYS A 74 -22.94 1.64 12.21
N ASP A 75 -24.09 0.96 12.24
CA ASP A 75 -25.40 1.56 12.53
C ASP A 75 -25.75 2.76 11.62
N ALA A 76 -25.25 2.72 10.38
CA ALA A 76 -25.39 3.79 9.40
C ALA A 76 -25.77 3.25 8.02
N PRO A 77 -26.82 2.42 7.88
CA PRO A 77 -27.14 1.75 6.61
C PRO A 77 -27.41 2.74 5.46
N LYS A 78 -27.95 3.92 5.76
CA LYS A 78 -28.18 4.99 4.78
C LYS A 78 -26.88 5.61 4.23
N SER A 79 -25.75 5.46 4.93
CA SER A 79 -24.44 5.98 4.49
C SER A 79 -23.85 5.18 3.33
N TYR A 80 -24.33 3.94 3.10
CA TYR A 80 -23.88 3.07 2.01
C TYR A 80 -23.84 3.79 0.64
N LYS A 81 -24.86 4.60 0.33
CA LYS A 81 -24.97 5.34 -0.94
C LYS A 81 -23.84 6.32 -1.20
N PHE A 82 -23.11 6.72 -0.16
CA PHE A 82 -21.91 7.56 -0.26
C PHE A 82 -20.64 6.77 0.01
N PHE A 83 -20.69 5.79 0.91
CA PHE A 83 -19.53 5.02 1.32
C PHE A 83 -18.95 4.21 0.16
N LEU A 84 -19.79 3.47 -0.58
CA LEU A 84 -19.34 2.67 -1.72
C LEU A 84 -18.70 3.55 -2.82
N PRO A 85 -19.34 4.63 -3.32
CA PRO A 85 -18.70 5.51 -4.30
C PRO A 85 -17.36 6.09 -3.83
N ASN A 86 -17.20 6.38 -2.55
CA ASN A 86 -15.93 6.88 -2.01
C ASN A 86 -14.82 5.82 -1.98
N ILE A 87 -15.16 4.55 -1.71
CA ILE A 87 -14.20 3.43 -1.84
C ILE A 87 -13.78 3.29 -3.30
N LEU A 88 -14.76 3.23 -4.21
CA LEU A 88 -14.51 3.12 -5.66
C LEU A 88 -13.64 4.27 -6.15
N PHE A 89 -13.88 5.49 -5.69
CA PHE A 89 -13.06 6.65 -6.05
C PHE A 89 -11.60 6.49 -5.60
N ILE A 90 -11.34 6.00 -4.38
CA ILE A 90 -9.97 5.73 -3.90
C ILE A 90 -9.31 4.64 -4.77
N GLN A 91 -10.03 3.56 -5.09
CA GLN A 91 -9.54 2.51 -5.99
C GLN A 91 -9.23 3.05 -7.39
N SER A 92 -10.08 3.93 -7.93
CA SER A 92 -9.83 4.57 -9.23
C SER A 92 -8.61 5.48 -9.20
N MET A 93 -8.39 6.23 -8.12
CA MET A 93 -7.21 7.11 -8.01
C MET A 93 -5.92 6.32 -7.75
N ASN A 94 -6.03 5.18 -7.07
CA ASN A 94 -4.97 4.19 -6.98
C ASN A 94 -4.59 3.69 -8.37
N ALA A 95 -5.51 3.03 -9.10
CA ALA A 95 -5.26 2.51 -10.44
C ALA A 95 -4.84 3.59 -11.46
N ALA A 96 -5.40 4.80 -11.39
CA ALA A 96 -5.03 5.89 -12.30
C ALA A 96 -3.58 6.37 -12.11
N THR A 97 -2.93 6.00 -11.00
CA THR A 97 -1.52 6.35 -10.76
C THR A 97 -0.61 5.65 -11.76
N ASP A 98 -0.89 4.39 -12.14
CA ASP A 98 -0.16 3.68 -13.20
C ASP A 98 -0.13 4.47 -14.51
N LEU A 99 -1.28 4.97 -14.96
CA LEU A 99 -1.34 5.72 -16.21
C LEU A 99 -0.72 7.12 -16.06
N ARG A 100 -1.03 7.84 -14.97
CA ARG A 100 -0.60 9.23 -14.77
C ARG A 100 0.90 9.35 -14.47
N ARG A 101 1.51 8.30 -13.95
CA ARG A 101 2.89 8.25 -13.48
C ARG A 101 3.69 7.12 -14.12
N LEU A 102 3.22 6.59 -15.25
CA LEU A 102 3.75 5.43 -15.97
C LEU A 102 5.28 5.39 -16.08
N LEU A 103 5.91 6.52 -16.38
CA LEU A 103 7.36 6.64 -16.59
C LEU A 103 8.12 7.19 -15.38
N ASP A 104 7.43 7.46 -14.26
CA ASP A 104 8.01 8.02 -13.05
C ASP A 104 8.26 6.90 -12.03
N ALA A 105 9.43 6.27 -12.12
CA ALA A 105 9.85 5.15 -11.29
C ALA A 105 9.68 5.39 -9.78
N ARG A 106 9.70 6.65 -9.32
CA ARG A 106 9.48 7.02 -7.91
C ARG A 106 8.08 6.61 -7.41
N TYR A 107 7.05 6.75 -8.25
CA TYR A 107 5.68 6.37 -7.89
C TYR A 107 5.48 4.86 -7.87
N HIS A 108 6.41 4.11 -8.46
CA HIS A 108 6.35 2.67 -8.60
C HIS A 108 7.40 1.93 -7.77
N CYS A 109 8.22 2.66 -7.01
CA CYS A 109 9.39 2.12 -6.30
C CYS A 109 10.30 1.27 -7.20
N ASP A 110 10.41 1.67 -8.47
CA ASP A 110 11.24 1.05 -9.48
C ASP A 110 12.65 1.67 -9.47
N ASP A 111 13.58 1.07 -10.22
CA ASP A 111 14.94 1.58 -10.42
C ASP A 111 15.71 1.89 -9.12
N GLU A 112 15.38 1.16 -8.04
CA GLU A 112 15.84 1.38 -6.66
C GLU A 112 15.52 2.77 -6.06
N LEU A 113 14.57 3.52 -6.62
CA LEU A 113 14.10 4.82 -6.12
C LEU A 113 13.15 4.67 -4.91
N PHE A 114 13.51 3.81 -3.97
CA PHE A 114 12.72 3.51 -2.78
C PHE A 114 12.63 4.69 -1.80
N ILE A 115 13.70 5.49 -1.69
CA ILE A 115 13.73 6.67 -0.83
C ILE A 115 12.77 7.74 -1.35
N GLU A 116 12.74 7.95 -2.66
CA GLU A 116 11.81 8.84 -3.34
C GLU A 116 10.37 8.34 -3.21
N GLY A 117 10.14 7.03 -3.36
CA GLY A 117 8.85 6.40 -3.10
C GLY A 117 8.37 6.62 -1.66
N GLN A 118 9.22 6.37 -0.66
CA GLN A 118 8.94 6.67 0.75
C GLN A 118 8.61 8.16 0.96
N LYS A 119 9.35 9.05 0.30
CA LYS A 119 9.08 10.49 0.37
C LYS A 119 7.70 10.83 -0.19
N LEU A 120 7.32 10.29 -1.34
CA LEU A 120 5.97 10.48 -1.92
C LEU A 120 4.87 9.99 -0.96
N ILE A 121 5.06 8.81 -0.35
CA ILE A 121 4.10 8.25 0.61
C ILE A 121 3.98 9.16 1.85
N THR A 122 5.11 9.58 2.42
CA THR A 122 5.12 10.36 3.66
C THR A 122 4.63 11.79 3.47
N ASP A 123 5.02 12.46 2.39
CA ASP A 123 4.51 13.80 2.04
C ASP A 123 3.02 13.73 1.66
N GLY A 124 2.60 12.68 0.94
CA GLY A 124 1.20 12.44 0.62
C GLY A 124 0.35 12.16 1.87
N LEU A 125 0.86 11.42 2.85
CA LEU A 125 0.18 11.22 4.13
C LEU A 125 -0.01 12.54 4.90
N LEU A 126 0.96 13.44 4.87
CA LEU A 126 0.82 14.79 5.42
C LEU A 126 -0.28 15.57 4.69
N ALA A 127 -0.34 15.47 3.36
CA ALA A 127 -1.36 16.11 2.54
C ALA A 127 -2.78 15.55 2.83
N VAL A 128 -2.92 14.23 2.99
CA VAL A 128 -4.19 13.60 3.41
C VAL A 128 -4.66 14.15 4.76
N LYS A 129 -3.76 14.19 5.75
CA LYS A 129 -4.07 14.73 7.09
C LYS A 129 -4.46 16.20 7.03
N ALA A 130 -3.74 17.01 6.25
CA ALA A 130 -4.05 18.43 6.07
C ALA A 130 -5.41 18.64 5.38
N ALA A 131 -5.71 17.86 4.34
CA ALA A 131 -6.99 17.91 3.63
C ALA A 131 -8.16 17.53 4.55
N ASN A 132 -8.00 16.48 5.38
CA ASN A 132 -9.00 16.11 6.38
C ASN A 132 -9.24 17.21 7.42
N LYS A 133 -8.17 17.87 7.93
CA LYS A 133 -8.31 19.01 8.86
C LYS A 133 -9.09 20.17 8.25
N ARG A 134 -8.98 20.38 6.93
CA ARG A 134 -9.72 21.40 6.17
C ARG A 134 -11.07 20.89 5.65
N GLN A 135 -11.48 19.68 6.02
CA GLN A 135 -12.70 19.02 5.53
C GLN A 135 -12.76 18.86 4.00
N ASN A 136 -11.61 18.95 3.32
CA ASN A 136 -11.52 18.69 1.89
C ASN A 136 -11.34 17.18 1.64
N TYR A 137 -12.43 16.44 1.81
CA TYR A 137 -12.41 14.98 1.72
C TYR A 137 -12.15 14.45 0.32
N LEU A 138 -12.47 15.21 -0.74
CA LEU A 138 -12.16 14.82 -2.11
C LEU A 138 -10.64 14.77 -2.32
N THR A 139 -9.93 15.84 -1.96
CA THR A 139 -8.46 15.88 -2.01
C THR A 139 -7.83 14.83 -1.10
N ALA A 140 -8.40 14.59 0.09
CA ALA A 140 -7.92 13.53 0.98
C ALA A 140 -7.99 12.15 0.31
N ARG A 141 -9.13 11.79 -0.30
CA ARG A 141 -9.30 10.50 -0.99
C ARG A 141 -8.42 10.38 -2.24
N PHE A 142 -8.28 11.47 -2.99
CA PHE A 142 -7.39 11.52 -4.16
C PHE A 142 -5.94 11.20 -3.77
N ASN A 143 -5.41 11.91 -2.77
CA ASN A 143 -4.05 11.69 -2.29
C ASN A 143 -3.89 10.30 -1.66
N LEU A 144 -4.92 9.81 -0.94
CA LEU A 144 -4.90 8.48 -0.35
C LEU A 144 -4.79 7.38 -1.43
N GLY A 145 -5.56 7.47 -2.51
CA GLY A 145 -5.47 6.52 -3.63
C GLY A 145 -4.06 6.47 -4.22
N GLY A 146 -3.47 7.63 -4.51
CA GLY A 146 -2.13 7.72 -5.08
C GLY A 146 -1.03 7.16 -4.16
N ILE A 147 -1.06 7.46 -2.87
CA ILE A 147 -0.02 6.95 -1.95
C ILE A 147 -0.18 5.46 -1.67
N LEU A 148 -1.42 4.93 -1.71
CA LEU A 148 -1.67 3.50 -1.60
C LEU A 148 -1.08 2.74 -2.79
N HIS A 149 -1.15 3.34 -3.99
CA HIS A 149 -0.53 2.77 -5.19
C HIS A 149 0.97 2.59 -4.99
N THR A 150 1.68 3.67 -4.68
CA THR A 150 3.13 3.62 -4.46
C THR A 150 3.54 2.66 -3.34
N LEU A 151 2.75 2.57 -2.27
CA LEU A 151 3.01 1.61 -1.20
C LEU A 151 2.78 0.16 -1.64
N GLN A 152 1.79 -0.12 -2.47
CA GLN A 152 1.52 -1.46 -2.99
C GLN A 152 2.59 -1.88 -4.00
N ASP A 153 3.00 -0.96 -4.87
CA ASP A 153 4.09 -1.13 -5.84
C ASP A 153 5.43 -1.45 -5.17
N PHE A 154 5.70 -0.87 -3.99
CA PHE A 154 6.87 -1.27 -3.21
C PHE A 154 6.87 -2.78 -2.95
N TYR A 155 5.74 -3.37 -2.55
CA TYR A 155 5.69 -4.80 -2.23
C TYR A 155 5.61 -5.69 -3.47
N SER A 156 5.08 -5.22 -4.59
CA SER A 156 5.00 -6.00 -5.84
C SER A 156 6.26 -5.90 -6.69
N HIS A 157 7.04 -4.82 -6.59
CA HIS A 157 8.22 -4.60 -7.44
C HIS A 157 9.55 -4.79 -6.71
N SER A 158 9.58 -4.74 -5.37
CA SER A 158 10.80 -5.03 -4.60
C SER A 158 11.09 -6.53 -4.48
N ASN A 159 12.13 -6.87 -3.72
CA ASN A 159 12.40 -8.22 -3.24
C ASN A 159 12.04 -8.39 -1.75
N TRP A 160 11.14 -7.56 -1.20
CA TRP A 160 10.84 -7.52 0.24
C TRP A 160 10.47 -8.89 0.81
N VAL A 161 9.66 -9.66 0.09
CA VAL A 161 9.20 -10.99 0.49
C VAL A 161 10.33 -12.02 0.35
N GLU A 162 11.11 -11.92 -0.74
CA GLU A 162 12.25 -12.80 -1.02
C GLU A 162 13.38 -12.66 0.02
N LEU A 163 13.49 -11.49 0.68
CA LEU A 163 14.35 -11.28 1.85
C LEU A 163 13.83 -11.98 3.13
N GLY A 164 12.71 -12.69 3.05
CA GLY A 164 12.11 -13.42 4.18
C GLY A 164 11.26 -12.56 5.11
N ASN A 165 10.97 -11.31 4.75
CA ASN A 165 10.14 -10.43 5.57
C ASN A 165 8.67 -10.88 5.53
N LYS A 166 8.12 -11.18 6.71
CA LYS A 166 6.71 -11.61 6.87
C LYS A 166 5.76 -10.46 7.23
N PHE A 167 6.30 -9.30 7.55
CA PHE A 167 5.54 -8.13 7.99
C PHE A 167 5.83 -6.93 7.09
N PRO A 168 4.87 -5.99 6.94
CA PRO A 168 5.12 -4.76 6.22
C PRO A 168 6.24 -3.92 6.83
N ASN A 169 7.00 -3.27 5.97
CA ASN A 169 8.02 -2.31 6.37
C ASN A 169 7.38 -1.03 6.91
N ILE A 170 7.28 -0.90 8.23
CA ILE A 170 6.71 0.28 8.88
C ILE A 170 7.46 1.58 8.55
N ASN A 171 8.72 1.47 8.13
CA ASN A 171 9.52 2.64 7.80
C ASN A 171 9.08 3.27 6.47
N MET A 172 8.34 2.57 5.60
CA MET A 172 7.76 3.15 4.37
C MET A 172 6.80 4.31 4.64
N ILE A 173 6.19 4.36 5.83
CA ILE A 173 5.26 5.43 6.23
C ILE A 173 5.84 6.41 7.26
N ARG A 174 7.15 6.30 7.55
CA ARG A 174 7.86 7.16 8.50
C ARG A 174 8.87 8.02 7.75
N LYS A 175 8.70 9.35 7.83
CA LYS A 175 9.55 10.30 7.12
C LYS A 175 11.02 10.11 7.53
N ASN A 176 11.90 10.00 6.54
CA ASN A 176 13.36 9.84 6.70
C ASN A 176 13.79 8.59 7.49
N ALA A 177 12.90 7.61 7.70
CA ALA A 177 13.28 6.37 8.37
C ALA A 177 14.09 5.48 7.41
N ASN A 178 15.06 4.75 7.95
CA ASN A 178 15.81 3.78 7.14
C ASN A 178 14.88 2.61 6.73
N ILE A 179 14.70 2.42 5.43
CA ILE A 179 13.84 1.36 4.87
C ILE A 179 14.60 0.05 4.60
N GLY A 180 15.93 0.05 4.68
CA GLY A 180 16.79 -1.10 4.43
C GLY A 180 18.02 -0.72 3.62
N ASN A 181 18.93 -1.68 3.45
CA ASN A 181 20.11 -1.50 2.60
C ASN A 181 19.69 -1.57 1.13
N ILE A 182 19.82 -0.49 0.38
CA ILE A 182 19.38 -0.44 -1.02
C ILE A 182 20.55 -0.80 -1.94
N ALA A 183 20.31 -1.67 -2.92
CA ALA A 183 21.29 -2.03 -3.92
C ALA A 183 21.71 -0.79 -4.72
N ALA A 184 23.02 -0.61 -4.95
CA ALA A 184 23.47 0.39 -5.88
C ALA A 184 22.98 0.05 -7.31
N LYS A 185 22.83 1.07 -8.15
CA LYS A 185 22.44 0.90 -9.55
C LYS A 185 23.35 -0.08 -10.32
N THR A 186 24.64 -0.10 -9.96
CA THR A 186 25.67 -0.96 -10.59
C THR A 186 25.75 -2.36 -9.99
N THR A 187 25.12 -2.61 -8.84
CA THR A 187 25.11 -3.94 -8.21
C THR A 187 24.18 -4.86 -8.97
N ALA A 188 24.71 -5.97 -9.50
CA ALA A 188 23.89 -7.04 -10.04
C ALA A 188 23.06 -7.66 -8.90
N THR A 189 21.77 -7.86 -9.11
CA THR A 189 20.86 -8.32 -8.06
C THR A 189 20.08 -9.56 -8.42
N CYS A 190 20.03 -9.94 -9.69
CA CYS A 190 19.37 -11.16 -10.13
C CYS A 190 20.09 -11.85 -11.28
N ARG A 191 19.86 -13.16 -11.39
CA ARG A 191 20.11 -13.94 -12.60
C ARG A 191 18.88 -13.92 -13.53
N SER A 192 19.06 -14.34 -14.77
CA SER A 192 17.93 -14.48 -15.71
C SER A 192 16.92 -15.52 -15.21
N CYS A 193 15.62 -15.27 -15.46
CA CYS A 193 14.57 -16.24 -15.14
C CYS A 193 14.62 -17.44 -16.09
N ASN A 194 14.16 -18.60 -15.63
CA ASN A 194 14.04 -19.81 -16.43
C ASN A 194 12.63 -19.87 -17.03
N GLY A 195 12.46 -19.32 -18.25
CA GLY A 195 11.14 -19.13 -18.85
C GLY A 195 10.35 -18.05 -18.10
N ASP A 196 9.07 -18.32 -17.81
CA ASP A 196 8.20 -17.39 -17.08
C ASP A 196 8.37 -17.45 -15.56
N ASP A 197 9.01 -18.53 -15.07
CA ASP A 197 9.31 -18.74 -13.65
C ASP A 197 10.56 -17.96 -13.23
N CYS A 198 10.36 -17.01 -12.32
CA CYS A 198 11.41 -16.18 -11.73
C CYS A 198 11.68 -16.55 -10.27
N ASN A 199 11.25 -17.72 -9.79
CA ASN A 199 11.56 -18.19 -8.45
C ASN A 199 13.08 -18.29 -8.24
N ASN A 200 13.54 -17.87 -7.05
CA ASN A 200 14.95 -17.91 -6.63
C ASN A 200 15.92 -17.23 -7.62
N ASN A 201 15.46 -16.20 -8.34
CA ASN A 201 16.29 -15.48 -9.29
C ASN A 201 17.15 -14.38 -8.64
N ILE A 202 16.85 -13.96 -7.41
CA ILE A 202 17.67 -13.02 -6.65
C ILE A 202 18.97 -13.71 -6.23
N LEU A 203 20.10 -13.02 -6.35
CA LEU A 203 21.42 -13.58 -6.03
C LEU A 203 21.56 -13.83 -4.52
N GLU A 204 22.29 -14.87 -4.15
CA GLU A 204 22.41 -15.31 -2.76
C GLU A 204 23.09 -14.26 -1.86
N ASP A 205 24.02 -13.49 -2.40
CA ASP A 205 24.72 -12.40 -1.71
C ASP A 205 23.78 -11.21 -1.40
N ILE A 206 22.82 -10.92 -2.29
CA ILE A 206 21.75 -9.94 -2.04
C ILE A 206 20.85 -10.38 -0.90
N ILE A 207 20.46 -11.66 -0.88
CA ILE A 207 19.64 -12.22 0.21
C ILE A 207 20.43 -12.22 1.51
N ALA A 208 21.66 -12.73 1.52
CA ALA A 208 22.52 -12.80 2.71
C ALA A 208 22.87 -11.41 3.27
N GLY A 209 23.05 -10.42 2.39
CA GLY A 209 23.31 -9.02 2.77
C GLY A 209 22.06 -8.24 3.18
N ASN A 210 20.86 -8.86 3.11
CA ASN A 210 19.57 -8.20 3.32
C ASN A 210 19.42 -6.92 2.48
N ILE A 211 19.74 -7.01 1.19
CA ILE A 211 19.79 -5.87 0.27
C ILE A 211 18.49 -5.79 -0.52
N LEU A 212 17.83 -4.63 -0.46
CA LEU A 212 16.65 -4.28 -1.24
C LEU A 212 17.00 -3.94 -2.68
N THR A 213 16.26 -4.50 -3.62
CA THR A 213 16.32 -4.21 -5.06
C THR A 213 14.91 -4.22 -5.65
N SER A 214 14.71 -3.53 -6.76
CA SER A 214 13.42 -3.44 -7.44
C SER A 214 13.50 -3.89 -8.91
N GLY A 215 12.34 -4.00 -9.53
CA GLY A 215 12.23 -4.05 -10.98
C GLY A 215 12.63 -2.74 -11.65
N TYR A 216 13.08 -2.86 -12.89
CA TYR A 216 13.33 -1.72 -13.77
C TYR A 216 12.27 -1.66 -14.86
N PHE A 217 11.66 -0.49 -15.03
CA PHE A 217 10.67 -0.27 -16.08
C PHE A 217 11.37 -0.20 -17.46
N VAL A 218 10.87 -0.99 -18.42
CA VAL A 218 11.45 -1.08 -19.77
C VAL A 218 10.33 -1.06 -20.80
N VAL A 219 10.36 -0.11 -21.75
CA VAL A 219 9.37 0.01 -22.84
C VAL A 219 9.96 -0.54 -24.14
N TRP A 220 9.58 -1.74 -24.55
CA TRP A 220 10.06 -2.29 -25.83
C TRP A 220 9.59 -1.42 -27.03
N PRO A 221 10.44 -1.13 -28.04
CA PRO A 221 11.80 -1.63 -28.30
C PRO A 221 12.92 -0.79 -27.66
N LEU A 222 12.57 0.28 -26.95
CA LEU A 222 13.54 1.08 -26.21
C LEU A 222 14.01 0.26 -25.01
N SER A 223 15.22 -0.30 -25.10
CA SER A 223 15.88 -0.81 -23.91
C SER A 223 16.08 0.37 -22.95
N GLY A 224 15.12 0.57 -22.05
CA GLY A 224 15.25 1.49 -20.93
C GLY A 224 16.57 1.20 -20.21
N ASN A 225 17.06 2.19 -19.47
CA ASN A 225 18.36 2.25 -18.80
C ASN A 225 18.63 1.14 -17.75
N LYS A 226 17.96 -0.02 -17.82
CA LYS A 226 18.14 -1.20 -16.99
C LYS A 226 19.59 -1.66 -17.01
N PRO A 227 20.31 -1.53 -15.88
CA PRO A 227 21.68 -2.00 -15.76
C PRO A 227 21.80 -3.51 -15.93
N LYS A 228 23.00 -3.98 -16.29
CA LYS A 228 23.32 -5.40 -16.35
C LYS A 228 23.13 -6.02 -14.96
N GLY A 229 22.46 -7.19 -14.91
CA GLY A 229 22.17 -7.88 -13.65
C GLY A 229 20.97 -7.36 -12.87
N LYS A 230 20.18 -6.42 -13.41
CA LYS A 230 18.90 -5.96 -12.81
C LYS A 230 17.69 -6.64 -13.44
N LYS A 231 16.63 -6.87 -12.65
CA LYS A 231 15.38 -7.50 -13.12
C LYS A 231 14.52 -6.51 -13.89
N LYS A 232 13.83 -6.99 -14.94
CA LYS A 232 12.78 -6.19 -15.60
C LYS A 232 11.55 -6.19 -14.70
N LYS A 233 10.88 -5.04 -14.59
CA LYS A 233 9.52 -4.99 -14.06
C LYS A 233 8.59 -5.75 -15.01
N LYS A 234 7.81 -6.69 -14.50
CA LYS A 234 6.67 -7.25 -15.24
C LYS A 234 5.57 -6.19 -15.21
N ILE A 235 5.17 -5.70 -16.39
CA ILE A 235 3.95 -4.92 -16.54
C ILE A 235 2.83 -5.95 -16.63
N TYR A 236 1.92 -5.97 -15.66
CA TYR A 236 0.71 -6.78 -15.70
C TYR A 236 -0.33 -6.15 -16.62
#